data_AF-A0A2N2CWP6-F1
#
_entry.id   AF-A0A2N2CWP6-F1
#
_cell.length_a   1.000
_cell.length_b   1.000
_cell.length_c   1.000
_cell.angle_alpha   90.00
_cell.angle_beta   90.00
_cell.angle_gamma   90.00
#
_symmetry.space_group_name_H-M   'P 1'
#
loop_
_entity.id
_entity.type
_entity.pdbx_description
1 polymer ?
#
loop_
_entity_poly.entity_id
_entity_poly.type
_entity_poly.pdbx_seq_one_letter_code
_entity_poly.pdbx_strand_id
1 'polypeptide(L)'
;MITIIMSGCSSKNSGDSGTITKKNTLVYGAEFEDEKINPILDSTYEDDLLFRGLMKHDENNVPQNDLAKEVIVSSDNLTYTFKIRDGVKFHDGETLTAADVVFTIKSIMEPSVNSSRATDFREVASIEKVDDLTVKIVLKQTFPPLLDKLTVGIVPEHVFTGKNINDSDFNHNPIGCGPYKFVSWTTGESLTMTRFADFYGEQAKIENVIFKFLPDYNTRAVQLESGEIDLAFIEPSQVEKIKSGQNTAVHIIDSADYRCMMYNFTAPILPLQDPLEVDLNQVLQAPSLNHYCGTDNLGRDIFARVLYGGIVSLSIATIATTAGITIGIIYGGISGYNGGKTDAVLMRFVEILYAIPATIIILCFQMMAPNKVIGLVIIMSLTSWMTMARVIRGRFMELKQKEFVALARGMNTPTWKILFNHLARNSVSSIIIVFTFTFSSAIMNEA
;
A
#
# COMPACT_ATOMS: atom_id res chain seq x y z
N MET A 1 33.12 -8.04 -17.67
CA MET A 1 32.55 -9.36 -18.04
C MET A 1 31.34 -9.04 -18.89
N ILE A 2 31.42 -9.33 -20.19
CA ILE A 2 30.38 -8.98 -21.18
C ILE A 2 29.25 -10.01 -21.03
N THR A 3 28.08 -9.58 -20.55
CA THR A 3 26.91 -10.45 -20.47
C THR A 3 26.04 -10.25 -21.71
N ILE A 4 25.93 -11.33 -22.47
CA ILE A 4 25.16 -11.50 -23.71
C ILE A 4 23.68 -11.59 -23.33
N ILE A 5 22.84 -10.72 -23.90
CA ILE A 5 21.38 -10.87 -23.86
C ILE A 5 21.02 -11.94 -24.89
N MET A 6 20.56 -13.10 -24.44
CA MET A 6 20.06 -14.15 -25.33
C MET A 6 18.67 -13.76 -25.84
N SER A 7 18.53 -13.65 -27.15
CA SER A 7 17.24 -13.57 -27.84
C SER A 7 16.56 -14.94 -27.81
N GLY A 8 15.47 -15.06 -27.05
CA GLY A 8 14.54 -16.18 -27.15
C GLY A 8 13.55 -15.93 -28.29
N CYS A 9 13.54 -16.79 -29.30
CA CYS A 9 12.51 -16.81 -30.34
C CYS A 9 11.16 -17.24 -29.75
N SER A 10 10.18 -16.34 -29.75
CA SER A 10 8.75 -16.68 -29.73
C SER A 10 8.04 -15.91 -30.84
N SER A 11 7.00 -16.52 -31.38
CA SER A 11 6.40 -16.31 -32.70
C SER A 11 5.99 -14.87 -33.02
N LYS A 12 6.29 -14.48 -34.28
CA LYS A 12 5.82 -13.29 -35.00
C LYS A 12 4.40 -12.84 -34.62
N ASN A 13 4.31 -11.62 -34.09
CA ASN A 13 3.28 -10.68 -34.50
C ASN A 13 3.97 -9.43 -35.05
N SER A 14 3.72 -9.17 -36.33
CA SER A 14 4.17 -8.02 -37.08
C SER A 14 3.37 -6.78 -36.67
N GLY A 15 4.03 -5.78 -36.10
CA GLY A 15 3.40 -4.51 -35.75
C GLY A 15 4.39 -3.45 -35.28
N ASP A 16 5.11 -2.85 -36.23
CA ASP A 16 5.65 -1.47 -36.16
C ASP A 16 6.41 -1.04 -34.88
N SER A 17 7.12 -1.96 -34.22
CA SER A 17 8.09 -1.60 -33.18
C SER A 17 9.47 -1.45 -33.82
N GLY A 18 9.95 -0.20 -33.91
CA GLY A 18 11.35 0.07 -34.20
C GLY A 18 12.26 -0.68 -33.22
N THR A 19 13.50 -0.97 -33.61
CA THR A 19 14.44 -1.68 -32.73
C THR A 19 14.58 -0.93 -31.40
N ILE A 20 14.23 -1.58 -30.29
CA ILE A 20 14.38 -1.03 -28.93
C ILE A 20 15.87 -0.88 -28.63
N THR A 21 16.30 0.34 -28.32
CA THR A 21 17.68 0.66 -27.95
C THR A 21 17.69 1.60 -26.75
N LYS A 22 18.83 1.70 -26.05
CA LYS A 22 18.95 2.66 -24.94
C LYS A 22 18.73 4.13 -25.36
N LYS A 23 18.88 4.48 -26.65
CA LYS A 23 18.77 5.87 -27.12
C LYS A 23 17.32 6.32 -27.38
N ASN A 24 16.42 5.39 -27.66
CA ASN A 24 15.01 5.67 -27.98
C ASN A 24 14.04 5.13 -26.93
N THR A 25 14.56 4.73 -25.77
CA THR A 25 13.79 4.10 -24.70
C THR A 25 14.03 4.82 -23.39
N LEU A 26 12.95 5.09 -22.66
CA LEU A 26 12.99 5.45 -21.24
C LEU A 26 12.74 4.20 -20.41
N VAL A 27 13.65 3.87 -19.49
CA VAL A 27 13.48 2.78 -18.54
C VAL A 27 13.12 3.35 -17.17
N TYR A 28 11.87 3.18 -16.76
CA TYR A 28 11.37 3.57 -15.45
C TYR A 28 11.48 2.40 -14.47
N GLY A 29 12.16 2.60 -13.35
CA GLY A 29 12.19 1.65 -12.24
C GLY A 29 10.94 1.75 -11.39
N ALA A 30 9.93 0.94 -11.71
CA ALA A 30 8.65 0.90 -11.02
C ALA A 30 8.77 0.18 -9.67
N GLU A 31 8.12 0.73 -8.64
CA GLU A 31 8.13 0.15 -7.29
C GLU A 31 7.23 -1.08 -7.17
N PHE A 32 6.14 -1.10 -7.93
CA PHE A 32 5.13 -2.15 -7.91
C PHE A 32 4.90 -2.68 -9.33
N GLU A 33 4.40 -3.90 -9.39
CA GLU A 33 3.78 -4.47 -10.57
C GLU A 33 2.27 -4.56 -10.27
N ASP A 34 1.45 -3.95 -11.11
CA ASP A 34 0.00 -4.06 -11.01
C ASP A 34 -0.45 -5.45 -11.48
N GLU A 35 -1.43 -6.07 -10.82
CA GLU A 35 -1.88 -7.42 -11.22
C GLU A 35 -2.67 -7.42 -12.53
N LYS A 36 -3.29 -6.29 -12.87
CA LYS A 36 -4.19 -6.12 -14.03
C LYS A 36 -4.14 -4.67 -14.49
N ILE A 37 -4.12 -4.45 -15.80
CA ILE A 37 -4.20 -3.11 -16.40
C ILE A 37 -5.57 -2.96 -17.07
N ASN A 38 -6.52 -2.38 -16.33
CA ASN A 38 -7.87 -2.14 -16.83
C ASN A 38 -8.55 -0.99 -16.06
N PRO A 39 -8.76 0.18 -16.68
CA PRO A 39 -9.38 1.35 -16.03
C PRO A 39 -10.80 1.13 -15.51
N ILE A 40 -11.50 0.07 -15.98
CA ILE A 40 -12.80 -0.30 -15.42
C ILE A 40 -12.64 -0.91 -14.03
N LEU A 41 -11.59 -1.70 -13.80
CA LEU A 41 -11.43 -2.49 -12.57
C LEU A 41 -10.71 -1.69 -11.48
N ASP A 42 -9.61 -1.03 -11.83
CA ASP A 42 -8.79 -0.27 -10.90
C ASP A 42 -7.99 0.84 -11.59
N SER A 43 -7.27 1.66 -10.81
CA SER A 43 -6.28 2.62 -11.34
C SER A 43 -4.86 2.06 -11.28
N THR A 44 -4.10 2.19 -12.37
CA THR A 44 -2.71 1.73 -12.50
C THR A 44 -1.73 2.87 -12.83
N TYR A 45 -0.44 2.64 -12.65
CA TYR A 45 0.59 3.65 -12.95
C TYR A 45 0.72 3.93 -14.46
N GLU A 46 0.32 2.99 -15.29
CA GLU A 46 0.44 3.07 -16.74
C GLU A 46 -0.78 3.66 -17.44
N ASP A 47 -1.86 3.90 -16.70
CA ASP A 47 -3.16 4.29 -17.25
C ASP A 47 -3.05 5.52 -18.16
N ASP A 48 -2.32 6.55 -17.72
CA ASP A 48 -2.16 7.80 -18.48
C ASP A 48 -1.28 7.66 -19.73
N LEU A 49 -0.58 6.54 -19.92
CA LEU A 49 0.15 6.26 -21.15
C LEU A 49 -0.68 5.43 -22.12
N LEU A 50 -1.48 4.49 -21.61
CA LEU A 50 -2.29 3.57 -22.40
C LEU A 50 -3.67 4.11 -22.75
N PHE A 51 -4.31 4.84 -21.85
CA PHE A 51 -5.71 5.23 -21.97
C PHE A 51 -5.88 6.75 -21.84
N ARG A 52 -7.03 7.22 -22.31
CA ARG A 52 -7.47 8.62 -22.19
C ARG A 52 -8.93 8.64 -21.76
N GLY A 53 -9.27 9.58 -20.89
CA GLY A 53 -10.64 9.85 -20.47
C GLY A 53 -11.29 10.96 -21.30
N LEU A 54 -12.56 11.25 -21.01
CA LEU A 54 -13.20 12.46 -21.55
C LEU A 54 -12.47 13.71 -21.09
N MET A 55 -11.98 13.68 -19.86
CA MET A 55 -11.20 14.74 -19.22
C MET A 55 -9.75 14.27 -18.98
N LYS A 56 -8.86 15.21 -18.66
CA LYS A 56 -7.52 14.98 -18.12
C LYS A 56 -7.19 16.04 -17.08
N HIS A 57 -6.21 15.81 -16.22
CA HIS A 57 -5.69 16.85 -15.34
C HIS A 57 -4.60 17.69 -16.04
N ASP A 58 -4.60 18.99 -15.80
CA ASP A 58 -3.47 19.86 -16.15
C ASP A 58 -2.39 19.90 -15.05
N GLU A 59 -1.34 20.69 -15.23
CA GLU A 59 -0.25 20.82 -14.27
C GLU A 59 -0.68 21.40 -12.90
N ASN A 60 -1.86 22.02 -12.82
CA ASN A 60 -2.43 22.54 -11.59
C ASN A 60 -3.48 21.58 -10.99
N ASN A 61 -3.57 20.36 -11.53
CA ASN A 61 -4.52 19.33 -11.14
C ASN A 61 -5.99 19.75 -11.36
N VAL A 62 -6.26 20.55 -12.39
CA VAL A 62 -7.62 20.95 -12.78
C VAL A 62 -8.08 20.11 -13.98
N PRO A 63 -9.31 19.56 -13.96
CA PRO A 63 -9.86 18.85 -15.11
C PRO A 63 -10.00 19.75 -16.35
N GLN A 64 -9.39 19.31 -17.43
CA GLN A 64 -9.45 19.88 -18.76
C GLN A 64 -10.02 18.87 -19.75
N ASN A 65 -10.56 19.36 -20.85
CA ASN A 65 -11.03 18.53 -21.96
C ASN A 65 -9.89 17.70 -22.57
N ASP A 66 -10.11 16.39 -22.74
CA ASP A 66 -9.20 15.49 -23.46
C ASP A 66 -9.90 14.82 -24.66
N LEU A 67 -10.44 13.61 -24.53
CA LEU A 67 -11.27 13.00 -25.58
C LEU A 67 -12.52 13.83 -25.84
N ALA A 68 -13.04 14.51 -24.81
CA ALA A 68 -14.06 15.53 -25.01
C ALA A 68 -13.45 16.73 -25.74
N LYS A 69 -14.09 17.15 -26.83
CA LYS A 69 -13.83 18.43 -27.48
C LYS A 69 -14.53 19.57 -26.73
N GLU A 70 -15.74 19.30 -26.24
CA GLU A 70 -16.61 20.27 -25.57
C GLU A 70 -17.50 19.56 -24.55
N VAL A 71 -17.81 20.26 -23.45
CA VAL A 71 -18.81 19.86 -22.46
C VAL A 71 -19.84 20.98 -22.28
N ILE A 72 -21.12 20.63 -22.41
CA ILE A 72 -22.24 21.53 -22.18
C ILE A 72 -22.94 21.09 -20.90
N VAL A 73 -22.97 21.98 -19.92
CA VAL A 73 -23.59 21.73 -18.60
C VAL A 73 -24.93 22.47 -18.52
N SER A 74 -25.98 21.78 -18.09
CA SER A 74 -27.29 22.40 -17.85
C SER A 74 -27.23 23.38 -16.68
N SER A 75 -28.15 24.35 -16.65
CA SER A 75 -28.20 25.40 -15.62
C SER A 75 -28.41 24.87 -14.19
N ASP A 76 -28.96 23.66 -14.05
CA ASP A 76 -29.17 22.98 -12.76
C ASP A 76 -27.97 22.08 -12.35
N ASN A 77 -26.93 21.99 -13.18
CA ASN A 77 -25.75 21.12 -12.99
C ASN A 77 -26.08 19.62 -12.88
N LEU A 78 -27.20 19.17 -13.47
CA LEU A 78 -27.62 17.76 -13.45
C LEU A 78 -27.41 17.04 -14.78
N THR A 79 -27.25 17.77 -15.89
CA THR A 79 -27.06 17.17 -17.22
C THR A 79 -25.76 17.69 -17.84
N TYR A 80 -24.91 16.75 -18.25
CA TYR A 80 -23.65 17.01 -18.93
C TYR A 80 -23.70 16.37 -20.31
N THR A 81 -23.52 17.16 -21.36
CA THR A 81 -23.45 16.67 -22.74
C THR A 81 -22.05 16.87 -23.27
N PHE A 82 -21.36 15.77 -23.58
CA PHE A 82 -20.00 15.77 -24.10
C PHE A 82 -20.03 15.54 -25.61
N LYS A 83 -19.29 16.38 -26.34
CA LYS A 83 -18.95 16.15 -27.74
C LYS A 83 -17.55 15.56 -27.80
N ILE A 84 -17.42 14.35 -28.32
CA ILE A 84 -16.16 13.61 -28.45
C ILE A 84 -15.43 14.07 -29.70
N ARG A 85 -14.10 14.03 -29.68
CA ARG A 85 -13.27 14.24 -30.87
C ARG A 85 -13.59 13.19 -31.94
N ASP A 86 -13.70 13.65 -33.18
CA ASP A 86 -13.88 12.78 -34.33
C ASP A 86 -12.55 12.11 -34.74
N GLY A 87 -12.64 10.90 -35.27
CA GLY A 87 -11.51 10.16 -35.82
C GLY A 87 -10.48 9.62 -34.81
N VAL A 88 -10.78 9.63 -33.51
CA VAL A 88 -9.88 9.05 -32.48
C VAL A 88 -9.77 7.54 -32.68
N LYS A 89 -8.55 7.01 -32.64
CA LYS A 89 -8.25 5.60 -32.82
C LYS A 89 -7.87 4.93 -31.51
N PHE A 90 -8.35 3.71 -31.32
CA PHE A 90 -7.75 2.75 -30.40
C PHE A 90 -6.45 2.19 -31.00
N HIS A 91 -5.62 1.58 -30.15
CA HIS A 91 -4.32 1.03 -30.55
C HIS A 91 -4.41 -0.11 -31.58
N ASP A 92 -5.57 -0.73 -31.72
CA ASP A 92 -5.88 -1.76 -32.73
C ASP A 92 -6.37 -1.18 -34.07
N GLY A 93 -6.52 0.14 -34.18
CA GLY A 93 -6.94 0.86 -35.39
C GLY A 93 -8.44 1.11 -35.50
N GLU A 94 -9.25 0.53 -34.61
CA GLU A 94 -10.69 0.81 -34.55
C GLU A 94 -10.96 2.23 -34.07
N THR A 95 -12.11 2.78 -34.46
CA THR A 95 -12.47 4.17 -34.14
C THR A 95 -13.21 4.22 -32.83
N LEU A 96 -12.78 5.07 -31.90
CA LEU A 96 -13.47 5.33 -30.65
C LEU A 96 -14.76 6.11 -30.92
N THR A 97 -15.86 5.66 -30.29
CA THR A 97 -17.17 6.31 -30.38
C THR A 97 -17.76 6.55 -28.99
N ALA A 98 -18.90 7.24 -28.96
CA ALA A 98 -19.71 7.39 -27.76
C ALA A 98 -20.18 6.05 -27.15
N ALA A 99 -20.22 4.96 -27.93
CA ALA A 99 -20.59 3.64 -27.42
C ALA A 99 -19.54 3.12 -26.42
N ASP A 100 -18.25 3.31 -26.70
CA ASP A 100 -17.14 2.89 -25.84
C ASP A 100 -17.15 3.64 -24.50
N VAL A 101 -17.48 4.93 -24.52
CA VAL A 101 -17.62 5.75 -23.31
C VAL A 101 -18.79 5.26 -22.46
N VAL A 102 -19.94 5.03 -23.09
CA VAL A 102 -21.15 4.50 -22.42
C VAL A 102 -20.87 3.13 -21.83
N PHE A 103 -20.22 2.24 -22.59
CA PHE A 103 -19.81 0.92 -22.14
C PHE A 103 -18.91 1.02 -20.92
N THR A 104 -17.79 1.75 -21.00
CA THR A 104 -16.81 1.90 -19.92
C THR A 104 -17.46 2.32 -18.60
N ILE A 105 -18.24 3.42 -18.62
CA ILE A 105 -18.84 3.96 -17.39
C ILE A 105 -19.95 3.04 -16.87
N LYS A 106 -20.76 2.42 -17.74
CA LYS A 106 -21.75 1.44 -17.31
C LYS A 106 -21.11 0.22 -16.66
N SER A 107 -20.02 -0.27 -17.23
CA SER A 107 -19.28 -1.40 -16.68
C SER A 107 -18.69 -1.10 -15.30
N ILE A 108 -18.20 0.12 -15.07
CA ILE A 108 -17.73 0.54 -13.74
C ILE A 108 -18.87 0.51 -12.70
N MET A 109 -20.07 0.93 -13.10
CA MET A 109 -21.24 0.94 -12.21
C MET A 109 -21.91 -0.43 -12.03
N GLU A 110 -21.58 -1.41 -12.85
CA GLU A 110 -22.19 -2.74 -12.85
C GLU A 110 -21.69 -3.54 -11.63
N PRO A 111 -22.57 -3.92 -10.67
CA PRO A 111 -22.14 -4.56 -9.43
C PRO A 111 -21.37 -5.87 -9.64
N SER A 112 -21.69 -6.62 -10.70
CA SER A 112 -21.01 -7.88 -11.04
C SER A 112 -19.56 -7.68 -11.52
N VAL A 113 -19.18 -6.47 -11.93
CA VAL A 113 -17.82 -6.11 -12.32
C VAL A 113 -16.93 -5.83 -11.10
N ASN A 114 -17.51 -5.52 -9.94
CA ASN A 114 -16.79 -5.29 -8.69
C ASN A 114 -15.64 -4.27 -8.81
N SER A 115 -15.89 -3.18 -9.56
CA SER A 115 -14.92 -2.10 -9.76
C SER A 115 -14.62 -1.35 -8.46
N SER A 116 -13.33 -1.07 -8.19
CA SER A 116 -12.92 -0.17 -7.09
C SER A 116 -13.46 1.26 -7.28
N ARG A 117 -13.79 1.61 -8.52
CA ARG A 117 -14.26 2.93 -8.96
C ARG A 117 -15.77 3.09 -8.98
N ALA A 118 -16.55 2.06 -8.64
CA ALA A 118 -18.01 2.11 -8.68
C ALA A 118 -18.59 3.32 -7.92
N THR A 119 -17.93 3.71 -6.82
CA THR A 119 -18.36 4.86 -5.99
C THR A 119 -18.14 6.22 -6.65
N ASP A 120 -17.24 6.34 -7.63
CA ASP A 120 -16.96 7.57 -8.37
C ASP A 120 -18.16 7.98 -9.24
N PHE A 121 -18.98 7.02 -9.67
CA PHE A 121 -20.12 7.25 -10.55
C PHE A 121 -21.47 7.03 -9.85
N ARG A 122 -21.50 6.94 -8.51
CA ARG A 122 -22.72 6.65 -7.74
C ARG A 122 -23.87 7.65 -7.99
N GLU A 123 -23.51 8.90 -8.31
CA GLU A 123 -24.47 9.98 -8.57
C GLU A 123 -24.95 10.02 -10.03
N VAL A 124 -24.39 9.20 -10.92
CA VAL A 124 -24.88 9.05 -12.29
C VAL A 124 -26.23 8.31 -12.27
N ALA A 125 -27.27 8.97 -12.78
CA ALA A 125 -28.60 8.38 -12.96
C ALA A 125 -28.68 7.63 -14.30
N SER A 126 -28.18 8.23 -15.37
CA SER A 126 -28.07 7.58 -16.67
C SER A 126 -26.90 8.12 -17.47
N ILE A 127 -26.39 7.27 -18.37
CA ILE A 127 -25.43 7.64 -19.41
C ILE A 127 -25.88 7.03 -20.74
N GLU A 128 -26.00 7.89 -21.74
CA GLU A 128 -26.63 7.56 -23.01
C GLU A 128 -25.79 8.06 -24.19
N LYS A 129 -25.72 7.21 -25.22
CA LYS A 129 -25.24 7.59 -26.54
C LYS A 129 -26.35 8.37 -27.24
N VAL A 130 -26.12 9.66 -27.52
CA VAL A 130 -27.05 10.49 -28.30
C VAL A 130 -26.80 10.27 -29.80
N ASP A 131 -25.52 10.25 -30.19
CA ASP A 131 -25.01 9.89 -31.51
C ASP A 131 -23.57 9.36 -31.38
N ASP A 132 -22.90 9.02 -32.47
CA ASP A 132 -21.56 8.39 -32.45
C ASP A 132 -20.48 9.23 -31.76
N LEU A 133 -20.67 10.55 -31.64
CA LEU A 133 -19.70 11.46 -31.04
C LEU A 133 -20.29 12.26 -29.88
N THR A 134 -21.46 11.85 -29.36
CA THR A 134 -22.15 12.60 -28.32
C THR A 134 -22.63 11.68 -27.20
N VAL A 135 -22.18 11.98 -25.99
CA VAL A 135 -22.57 11.28 -24.77
C VAL A 135 -23.32 12.26 -23.87
N LYS A 136 -24.44 11.82 -23.32
CA LYS A 136 -25.21 12.55 -22.33
C LYS A 136 -25.18 11.81 -21.00
N ILE A 137 -24.77 12.50 -19.95
CA ILE A 137 -24.78 12.03 -18.57
C ILE A 137 -25.82 12.82 -17.80
N VAL A 138 -26.72 12.13 -17.11
CA VAL A 138 -27.70 12.72 -16.20
C VAL A 138 -27.39 12.26 -14.79
N LEU A 139 -27.37 13.20 -13.84
CA LEU A 139 -27.08 12.95 -12.42
C LEU A 139 -28.36 12.88 -11.58
N LYS A 140 -28.30 12.13 -10.47
CA LYS A 140 -29.34 12.04 -9.44
C LYS A 140 -29.43 13.35 -8.64
N GLN A 141 -28.28 13.96 -8.41
CA GLN A 141 -28.09 15.23 -7.70
C GLN A 141 -26.79 15.88 -8.17
N THR A 142 -26.58 17.14 -7.82
CA THR A 142 -25.34 17.85 -8.17
C THR A 142 -24.12 17.13 -7.61
N PHE A 143 -23.14 16.83 -8.46
CA PHE A 143 -21.91 16.14 -8.08
C PHE A 143 -20.69 16.89 -8.63
N PRO A 144 -20.14 17.86 -7.86
CA PRO A 144 -19.03 18.69 -8.31
C PRO A 144 -17.80 17.92 -8.83
N PRO A 145 -17.41 16.76 -8.27
CA PRO A 145 -16.24 16.01 -8.75
C PRO A 145 -16.44 15.27 -10.08
N LEU A 146 -17.60 15.34 -10.74
CA LEU A 146 -17.86 14.51 -11.92
C LEU A 146 -16.77 14.64 -12.99
N LEU A 147 -16.33 15.86 -13.29
CA LEU A 147 -15.32 16.09 -14.32
C LEU A 147 -13.96 15.46 -13.94
N ASP A 148 -13.58 15.49 -12.66
CA ASP A 148 -12.40 14.78 -12.15
C ASP A 148 -12.54 13.26 -12.31
N LYS A 149 -13.74 12.71 -12.17
CA LYS A 149 -13.96 11.26 -12.31
C LYS A 149 -13.95 10.78 -13.76
N LEU A 150 -14.27 11.68 -14.68
CA LEU A 150 -14.27 11.43 -16.12
C LEU A 150 -12.87 11.48 -16.77
N THR A 151 -11.81 11.54 -15.96
CA THR A 151 -10.43 11.27 -16.42
C THR A 151 -10.13 9.78 -16.56
N VAL A 152 -11.02 8.90 -16.06
CA VAL A 152 -10.90 7.45 -16.24
C VAL A 152 -10.73 7.08 -17.70
N GLY A 153 -9.79 6.16 -17.98
CA GLY A 153 -9.49 5.68 -19.32
C GLY A 153 -10.68 5.00 -20.00
N ILE A 154 -10.97 5.38 -21.23
CA ILE A 154 -12.00 4.72 -22.06
C ILE A 154 -11.41 3.46 -22.70
N VAL A 155 -12.17 2.37 -22.61
CA VAL A 155 -11.80 1.06 -23.19
C VAL A 155 -12.69 0.72 -24.40
N PRO A 156 -12.18 -0.07 -25.36
CA PRO A 156 -12.95 -0.47 -26.54
C PRO A 156 -14.04 -1.50 -26.21
N GLU A 157 -15.31 -1.16 -26.44
CA GLU A 157 -16.46 -2.05 -26.19
C GLU A 157 -16.32 -3.37 -26.97
N HIS A 158 -15.84 -3.31 -28.21
CA HIS A 158 -15.74 -4.47 -29.10
C HIS A 158 -14.86 -5.59 -28.56
N VAL A 159 -13.88 -5.27 -27.68
CA VAL A 159 -12.98 -6.27 -27.10
C VAL A 159 -13.67 -7.14 -26.04
N PHE A 160 -14.75 -6.64 -25.43
CA PHE A 160 -15.44 -7.30 -24.31
C PHE A 160 -16.73 -8.02 -24.71
N THR A 161 -17.09 -8.04 -25.99
CA THR A 161 -18.31 -8.72 -26.45
C THR A 161 -18.28 -10.21 -26.09
N GLY A 162 -19.19 -10.64 -25.21
CA GLY A 162 -19.30 -12.02 -24.74
C GLY A 162 -18.23 -12.49 -23.75
N LYS A 163 -17.47 -11.55 -23.16
CA LYS A 163 -16.39 -11.86 -22.19
C LYS A 163 -16.68 -11.25 -20.81
N ASN A 164 -16.22 -11.92 -19.75
CA ASN A 164 -16.21 -11.36 -18.41
C ASN A 164 -15.05 -10.35 -18.29
N ILE A 165 -15.34 -9.11 -17.87
CA ILE A 165 -14.33 -8.05 -17.69
C ILE A 165 -13.28 -8.46 -16.65
N ASN A 166 -13.69 -9.13 -15.57
CA ASN A 166 -12.82 -9.53 -14.46
C ASN A 166 -11.70 -10.52 -14.86
N ASP A 167 -11.98 -11.34 -15.87
CA ASP A 167 -11.14 -12.46 -16.32
C ASP A 167 -10.68 -12.28 -17.78
N SER A 168 -10.84 -11.09 -18.36
CA SER A 168 -10.53 -10.83 -19.76
C SER A 168 -9.02 -10.82 -20.02
N ASP A 169 -8.60 -11.35 -21.18
CA ASP A 169 -7.22 -11.24 -21.69
C ASP A 169 -6.74 -9.78 -21.80
N PHE A 170 -7.70 -8.84 -21.91
CA PHE A 170 -7.45 -7.40 -21.90
C PHE A 170 -6.64 -6.97 -20.67
N ASN A 171 -6.86 -7.60 -19.52
CA ASN A 171 -6.21 -7.24 -18.26
C ASN A 171 -4.67 -7.42 -18.31
N HIS A 172 -4.15 -8.20 -19.27
CA HIS A 172 -2.72 -8.39 -19.50
C HIS A 172 -2.27 -7.99 -20.92
N ASN A 173 -3.21 -7.63 -21.79
CA ASN A 173 -2.98 -7.18 -23.16
C ASN A 173 -3.88 -5.96 -23.46
N PRO A 174 -3.69 -4.84 -22.73
CA PRO A 174 -4.60 -3.72 -22.81
C PRO A 174 -4.56 -3.04 -24.17
N ILE A 175 -5.74 -2.64 -24.65
CA ILE A 175 -5.94 -1.83 -25.85
C ILE A 175 -6.58 -0.52 -25.40
N GLY A 176 -5.90 0.59 -25.60
CA GLY A 176 -6.40 1.91 -25.23
C GLY A 176 -6.34 2.89 -26.39
N CYS A 177 -6.45 4.17 -26.06
CA CYS A 177 -6.40 5.28 -27.01
C CYS A 177 -5.39 6.36 -26.58
N GLY A 178 -4.49 6.00 -25.66
CA GLY A 178 -3.41 6.84 -25.16
C GLY A 178 -2.20 6.95 -26.10
N PRO A 179 -1.22 7.79 -25.74
CA PRO A 179 -0.03 8.08 -26.55
C PRO A 179 0.94 6.92 -26.68
N TYR A 180 0.82 5.87 -25.87
CA TYR A 180 1.60 4.65 -25.97
C TYR A 180 0.69 3.44 -26.08
N LYS A 181 1.10 2.46 -26.89
CA LYS A 181 0.45 1.16 -27.03
C LYS A 181 1.27 0.08 -26.33
N PHE A 182 0.56 -0.90 -25.77
CA PHE A 182 1.14 -2.10 -25.19
C PHE A 182 1.99 -2.88 -26.22
N VAL A 183 3.12 -3.44 -25.77
CA VAL A 183 3.98 -4.31 -26.58
C VAL A 183 4.12 -5.69 -25.95
N SER A 184 4.55 -5.75 -24.68
CA SER A 184 4.78 -7.01 -23.98
C SER A 184 4.84 -6.81 -22.47
N TRP A 185 4.43 -7.83 -21.72
CA TRP A 185 4.57 -7.90 -20.28
C TRP A 185 5.19 -9.23 -19.87
N THR A 186 6.32 -9.17 -19.18
CA THR A 186 6.96 -10.31 -18.52
C THR A 186 6.78 -10.16 -17.01
N THR A 187 5.95 -11.03 -16.44
CA THR A 187 5.56 -10.97 -15.02
C THR A 187 6.77 -10.95 -14.10
N GLY A 188 6.80 -10.02 -13.14
CA GLY A 188 7.89 -9.84 -12.18
C GLY A 188 9.17 -9.22 -12.76
N GLU A 189 9.21 -8.93 -14.06
CA GLU A 189 10.37 -8.36 -14.73
C GLU A 189 10.10 -6.98 -15.33
N SER A 190 9.25 -6.89 -16.35
CA SER A 190 8.97 -5.62 -17.01
C SER A 190 7.72 -5.60 -17.88
N LEU A 191 7.22 -4.39 -18.10
CA LEU A 191 6.17 -4.04 -19.05
C LEU A 191 6.71 -3.03 -20.07
N THR A 192 6.56 -3.34 -21.36
CA THR A 192 7.08 -2.53 -22.47
C THR A 192 5.94 -1.93 -23.28
N MET A 193 6.10 -0.66 -23.61
CA MET A 193 5.19 0.11 -24.45
C MET A 193 5.96 0.88 -25.52
N THR A 194 5.30 1.14 -26.65
CA THR A 194 5.83 1.97 -27.72
C THR A 194 4.86 3.09 -28.04
N ARG A 195 5.35 4.25 -28.46
CA ARG A 195 4.51 5.38 -28.85
C ARG A 195 3.51 4.95 -29.92
N PHE A 196 2.30 5.49 -29.83
CA PHE A 196 1.24 5.26 -30.81
C PHE A 196 1.27 6.36 -31.87
N ALA A 197 1.50 5.98 -33.13
CA ALA A 197 1.69 6.94 -34.23
C ALA A 197 0.41 7.73 -34.54
N ASP A 198 -0.76 7.12 -34.40
CA ASP A 198 -2.06 7.72 -34.70
C ASP A 198 -2.70 8.40 -33.48
N PHE A 199 -1.91 8.73 -32.46
CA PHE A 199 -2.42 9.47 -31.30
C PHE A 199 -2.90 10.87 -31.73
N TYR A 200 -4.13 11.23 -31.35
CA TYR A 200 -4.78 12.47 -31.77
C TYR A 200 -4.17 13.75 -31.17
N GLY A 201 -3.35 13.61 -30.12
CA GLY A 201 -2.69 14.72 -29.41
C GLY A 201 -1.26 14.99 -29.90
N GLU A 202 -0.45 15.62 -29.03
CA GLU A 202 0.98 15.76 -29.31
C GLU A 202 1.65 14.38 -29.28
N GLN A 203 2.39 14.06 -30.34
CA GLN A 203 3.09 12.79 -30.45
C GLN A 203 4.20 12.70 -29.39
N ALA A 204 4.29 11.55 -28.71
CA ALA A 204 5.34 11.30 -27.74
C ALA A 204 6.74 11.38 -28.37
N LYS A 205 7.64 12.12 -27.71
CA LYS A 205 9.02 12.34 -28.17
C LYS A 205 9.92 11.14 -27.94
N ILE A 206 9.64 10.36 -26.89
CA ILE A 206 10.32 9.11 -26.58
C ILE A 206 9.57 7.99 -27.28
N GLU A 207 10.31 7.08 -27.92
CA GLU A 207 9.69 6.02 -28.73
C GLU A 207 9.20 4.87 -27.88
N ASN A 208 9.97 4.42 -26.89
CA ASN A 208 9.60 3.30 -26.03
C ASN A 208 9.67 3.68 -24.55
N VAL A 209 8.79 3.09 -23.76
CA VAL A 209 8.82 3.16 -22.30
C VAL A 209 8.83 1.74 -21.75
N ILE A 210 9.75 1.47 -20.84
CA ILE A 210 9.84 0.19 -20.12
C ILE A 210 9.63 0.47 -18.65
N PHE A 211 8.59 -0.12 -18.08
CA PHE A 211 8.39 -0.22 -16.63
C PHE A 211 9.14 -1.47 -16.18
N LYS A 212 10.25 -1.29 -15.47
CA LYS A 212 11.04 -2.39 -14.89
C LYS A 212 10.68 -2.52 -13.42
N PHE A 213 10.14 -3.67 -13.03
CA PHE A 213 9.62 -3.87 -11.67
C PHE A 213 10.78 -4.12 -10.69
N LEU A 214 11.00 -3.16 -9.79
CA LEU A 214 12.12 -3.11 -8.88
C LEU A 214 11.62 -2.69 -7.49
N PRO A 215 11.04 -3.59 -6.68
CA PRO A 215 10.44 -3.22 -5.39
C PRO A 215 11.45 -2.75 -4.34
N ASP A 216 12.70 -3.19 -4.42
CA ASP A 216 13.76 -2.76 -3.49
C ASP A 216 14.36 -1.39 -3.87
N TYR A 217 14.25 -0.43 -2.95
CA TYR A 217 14.72 0.95 -3.16
C TYR A 217 16.25 1.07 -3.31
N ASN A 218 17.04 0.16 -2.71
CA ASN A 218 18.50 0.18 -2.90
C ASN A 218 18.87 -0.27 -4.32
N THR A 219 18.17 -1.26 -4.84
CA THR A 219 18.33 -1.76 -6.20
C THR A 219 17.99 -0.68 -7.22
N ARG A 220 16.87 0.05 -7.02
CA ARG A 220 16.54 1.23 -7.86
C ARG A 220 17.65 2.28 -7.83
N ALA A 221 18.14 2.65 -6.65
CA ALA A 221 19.21 3.64 -6.51
C ALA A 221 20.52 3.23 -7.23
N VAL A 222 20.95 1.97 -7.09
CA VAL A 222 22.15 1.46 -7.76
C VAL A 222 21.98 1.42 -9.28
N GLN A 223 20.82 1.00 -9.78
CA GLN A 223 20.54 0.97 -11.22
C GLN A 223 20.40 2.37 -11.81
N LEU A 224 19.91 3.34 -11.04
CA LEU A 224 19.87 4.74 -11.46
C LEU A 224 21.30 5.31 -11.54
N GLU A 225 22.15 5.04 -10.54
CA GLU A 225 23.56 5.46 -10.53
C GLU A 225 24.37 4.84 -11.69
N SER A 226 24.10 3.58 -12.05
CA SER A 226 24.73 2.89 -13.18
C SER A 226 24.16 3.30 -14.54
N GLY A 227 23.01 3.98 -14.55
CA GLY A 227 22.24 4.31 -15.74
C GLY A 227 21.59 3.10 -16.41
N GLU A 228 21.37 2.01 -15.67
CA GLU A 228 20.56 0.87 -16.14
C GLU A 228 19.06 1.22 -16.19
N ILE A 229 18.62 2.12 -15.31
CA ILE A 229 17.32 2.80 -15.38
C ILE A 229 17.52 4.32 -15.49
N ASP A 230 16.54 5.01 -16.05
CA ASP A 230 16.61 6.45 -16.33
C ASP A 230 15.79 7.29 -15.33
N LEU A 231 14.74 6.70 -14.73
CA LEU A 231 13.82 7.37 -13.82
C LEU A 231 13.35 6.40 -12.73
N ALA A 232 13.27 6.86 -11.48
CA ALA A 232 12.68 6.10 -10.37
C ALA A 232 12.34 7.01 -9.18
N PHE A 233 11.37 6.59 -8.35
CA PHE A 233 11.23 7.12 -7.01
C PHE A 233 12.32 6.55 -6.08
N ILE A 234 12.85 7.42 -5.21
CA ILE A 234 13.92 7.11 -4.25
C ILE A 234 13.48 7.50 -2.84
N GLU A 235 14.04 6.82 -1.84
CA GLU A 235 13.73 7.12 -0.44
C GLU A 235 14.32 8.47 -0.02
N PRO A 236 13.66 9.24 0.87
CA PRO A 236 14.20 10.51 1.38
C PRO A 236 15.61 10.39 1.97
N SER A 237 15.92 9.23 2.58
CA SER A 237 17.25 8.95 3.15
C SER A 237 18.37 8.85 2.10
N GLN A 238 18.03 8.61 0.83
CA GLN A 238 18.98 8.45 -0.28
C GLN A 238 19.18 9.74 -1.08
N VAL A 239 18.32 10.76 -0.90
CA VAL A 239 18.30 11.99 -1.70
C VAL A 239 19.65 12.69 -1.74
N GLU A 240 20.30 12.91 -0.59
CA GLU A 240 21.58 13.62 -0.53
C GLU A 240 22.72 12.84 -1.22
N LYS A 241 22.69 11.51 -1.12
CA LYS A 241 23.65 10.65 -1.83
C LYS A 241 23.47 10.78 -3.35
N ILE A 242 22.24 10.65 -3.84
CA ILE A 242 21.95 10.67 -5.28
C ILE A 242 22.17 12.07 -5.87
N LYS A 243 21.85 13.15 -5.14
CA LYS A 243 22.18 14.53 -5.55
C LYS A 243 23.69 14.78 -5.72
N SER A 244 24.53 14.07 -4.97
CA SER A 244 25.98 14.19 -5.09
C SER A 244 26.58 13.45 -6.31
N GLY A 245 25.76 12.63 -6.98
CA GLY A 245 26.15 11.92 -8.21
C GLY A 245 26.31 12.87 -9.40
N GLN A 246 27.14 12.49 -10.37
CA GLN A 246 27.47 13.35 -11.52
C GLN A 246 26.39 13.38 -12.62
N ASN A 247 25.49 12.40 -12.67
CA ASN A 247 24.57 12.19 -13.80
C ASN A 247 23.10 12.04 -13.39
N THR A 248 22.73 12.48 -12.19
CA THR A 248 21.39 12.28 -11.63
C THR A 248 20.80 13.62 -11.20
N ALA A 249 19.65 13.97 -11.77
CA ALA A 249 18.84 15.07 -11.29
C ALA A 249 17.82 14.54 -10.26
N VAL A 250 17.65 15.27 -9.15
CA VAL A 250 16.63 14.93 -8.15
C VAL A 250 15.60 16.05 -8.12
N HIS A 251 14.36 15.70 -8.43
CA HIS A 251 13.21 16.59 -8.36
C HIS A 251 12.41 16.27 -7.10
N ILE A 252 12.18 17.28 -6.26
CA ILE A 252 11.28 17.16 -5.10
C ILE A 252 9.91 17.59 -5.58
N ILE A 253 8.94 16.69 -5.46
CA ILE A 253 7.56 16.89 -5.91
C ILE A 253 6.67 16.78 -4.66
N ASP A 254 5.87 17.79 -4.41
CA ASP A 254 4.87 17.74 -3.35
C ASP A 254 3.75 16.76 -3.74
N SER A 255 3.38 15.86 -2.82
CA SER A 255 2.33 14.87 -3.03
C SER A 255 1.12 15.14 -2.14
N ALA A 256 -0.07 14.78 -2.61
CA ALA A 256 -1.26 14.66 -1.76
C ALA A 256 -1.25 13.37 -0.90
N ASP A 257 -0.26 12.50 -1.11
CA ASP A 257 -0.06 11.28 -0.35
C ASP A 257 0.29 11.58 1.12
N TYR A 258 -0.36 10.90 2.04
CA TYR A 258 -0.11 11.01 3.48
C TYR A 258 -0.09 9.62 4.13
N ARG A 259 0.70 9.47 5.19
CA ARG A 259 0.73 8.24 5.99
C ARG A 259 -0.15 8.43 7.22
N CYS A 260 -1.03 7.47 7.51
CA CYS A 260 -1.82 7.47 8.73
C CYS A 260 -1.86 6.09 9.38
N MET A 261 -2.18 6.06 10.68
CA MET A 261 -2.62 4.83 11.35
C MET A 261 -4.14 4.80 11.28
N MET A 262 -4.71 3.83 10.56
CA MET A 262 -6.15 3.67 10.44
C MET A 262 -6.70 2.87 11.63
N TYR A 263 -7.56 3.49 12.44
CA TYR A 263 -8.20 2.82 13.56
C TYR A 263 -9.42 2.02 13.07
N ASN A 264 -9.53 0.76 13.49
CA ASN A 264 -10.75 -0.03 13.27
C ASN A 264 -11.82 0.36 14.30
N PHE A 265 -12.70 1.29 13.93
CA PHE A 265 -13.79 1.78 14.79
C PHE A 265 -14.92 0.77 15.02
N THR A 266 -14.81 -0.45 14.49
CA THR A 266 -15.79 -1.53 14.71
C THR A 266 -15.39 -2.53 15.81
N ALA A 267 -14.24 -2.33 16.48
CA ALA A 267 -13.96 -2.96 17.78
C ALA A 267 -14.91 -2.39 18.86
N PRO A 268 -15.47 -3.22 19.75
CA PRO A 268 -16.89 -3.31 20.07
C PRO A 268 -17.48 -2.01 20.63
N ILE A 269 -18.17 -1.30 19.74
CA ILE A 269 -19.29 -0.39 20.02
C ILE A 269 -20.60 -0.99 19.43
N LEU A 270 -20.53 -2.10 18.68
CA LEU A 270 -21.65 -2.79 17.99
C LEU A 270 -22.21 -3.97 18.81
N PRO A 271 -23.54 -4.23 18.79
CA PRO A 271 -24.16 -5.40 19.43
C PRO A 271 -23.92 -6.67 18.59
N LEU A 272 -22.72 -7.22 18.66
CA LEU A 272 -22.34 -8.47 17.96
C LEU A 272 -22.84 -9.70 18.74
N GLN A 273 -23.21 -10.76 18.02
CA GLN A 273 -23.49 -12.09 18.59
C GLN A 273 -22.25 -12.66 19.30
N ASP A 274 -22.47 -13.59 20.23
CA ASP A 274 -21.37 -14.22 20.93
C ASP A 274 -20.46 -14.99 19.92
N PRO A 275 -19.17 -14.64 19.80
CA PRO A 275 -18.25 -15.25 18.82
C PRO A 275 -18.01 -16.76 19.06
N LEU A 276 -18.45 -17.30 20.20
CA LEU A 276 -18.35 -18.71 20.55
C LEU A 276 -19.68 -19.47 20.41
N GLU A 277 -20.79 -18.78 20.10
CA GLU A 277 -22.10 -19.39 19.94
C GLU A 277 -22.14 -20.28 18.69
N VAL A 278 -22.41 -21.58 18.90
CA VAL A 278 -22.47 -22.59 17.86
C VAL A 278 -23.93 -22.79 17.45
N ASP A 279 -24.25 -22.52 16.18
CA ASP A 279 -25.57 -22.82 15.60
C ASP A 279 -25.43 -23.75 14.39
N LEU A 280 -25.63 -25.05 14.61
CA LEU A 280 -25.50 -26.07 13.57
C LEU A 280 -26.54 -25.95 12.44
N ASN A 281 -27.58 -25.12 12.60
CA ASN A 281 -28.57 -24.86 11.54
C ASN A 281 -28.07 -23.79 10.55
N GLN A 282 -27.02 -23.06 10.90
CA GLN A 282 -26.49 -21.96 10.12
C GLN A 282 -25.04 -22.23 9.70
N VAL A 283 -24.69 -23.47 9.36
CA VAL A 283 -23.33 -23.85 8.98
C VAL A 283 -23.01 -23.40 7.54
N LEU A 284 -21.82 -22.81 7.36
CA LEU A 284 -21.28 -22.40 6.04
C LEU A 284 -22.21 -21.49 5.23
N GLN A 285 -22.93 -20.60 5.90
CA GLN A 285 -23.75 -19.61 5.23
C GLN A 285 -22.88 -18.54 4.58
N ALA A 286 -23.28 -18.12 3.38
CA ALA A 286 -22.68 -16.98 2.70
C ALA A 286 -22.95 -15.67 3.47
N PRO A 287 -22.14 -14.61 3.23
CA PRO A 287 -22.37 -13.29 3.81
C PRO A 287 -23.82 -12.80 3.66
N SER A 288 -24.40 -12.34 4.76
CA SER A 288 -25.77 -11.81 4.82
C SER A 288 -25.87 -10.65 5.81
N LEU A 289 -27.03 -9.97 5.84
CA LEU A 289 -27.27 -8.89 6.82
C LEU A 289 -27.26 -9.39 8.28
N ASN A 290 -27.53 -10.68 8.51
CA ASN A 290 -27.45 -11.29 9.83
C ASN A 290 -26.04 -11.81 10.14
N HIS A 291 -25.26 -12.14 9.12
CA HIS A 291 -23.89 -12.64 9.21
C HIS A 291 -22.98 -11.95 8.21
N TYR A 292 -22.39 -10.79 8.58
CA TYR A 292 -21.68 -9.92 7.64
C TYR A 292 -20.55 -10.59 6.87
N CYS A 293 -19.88 -11.58 7.47
CA CYS A 293 -18.84 -12.39 6.83
C CYS A 293 -19.24 -13.86 6.67
N GLY A 294 -20.53 -14.19 6.82
CA GLY A 294 -21.03 -15.55 6.82
C GLY A 294 -20.68 -16.30 8.11
N THR A 295 -20.86 -17.62 8.06
CA THR A 295 -20.63 -18.51 9.20
C THR A 295 -19.64 -19.62 8.87
N ASP A 296 -18.95 -20.12 9.88
CA ASP A 296 -17.98 -21.20 9.72
C ASP A 296 -18.63 -22.61 9.72
N ASN A 297 -17.80 -23.65 9.73
CA ASN A 297 -18.22 -25.05 9.75
C ASN A 297 -18.95 -25.48 11.04
N LEU A 298 -18.99 -24.62 12.05
CA LEU A 298 -19.76 -24.80 13.30
C LEU A 298 -20.92 -23.79 13.39
N GLY A 299 -21.18 -23.04 12.32
CA GLY A 299 -22.25 -22.06 12.25
C GLY A 299 -22.01 -20.83 13.11
N ARG A 300 -20.75 -20.52 13.44
CA ARG A 300 -20.38 -19.33 14.22
C ARG A 300 -20.16 -18.15 13.29
N ASP A 301 -20.57 -16.96 13.71
CA ASP A 301 -20.40 -15.74 12.92
C ASP A 301 -18.91 -15.38 12.74
N ILE A 302 -18.46 -15.32 11.49
CA ILE A 302 -17.04 -15.08 11.16
C ILE A 302 -16.63 -13.64 11.51
N PHE A 303 -17.53 -12.66 11.31
CA PHE A 303 -17.23 -11.25 11.55
C PHE A 303 -17.02 -10.96 13.04
N ALA A 304 -17.92 -11.48 13.88
CA ALA A 304 -17.81 -11.42 15.34
C ALA A 304 -16.53 -12.10 15.82
N ARG A 305 -16.16 -13.25 15.23
CA ARG A 305 -14.92 -13.96 15.58
C ARG A 305 -13.65 -13.19 15.22
N VAL A 306 -13.60 -12.56 14.05
CA VAL A 306 -12.44 -11.74 13.62
C VAL A 306 -12.31 -10.51 14.53
N LEU A 307 -13.40 -9.80 14.80
CA LEU A 307 -13.38 -8.63 15.67
C LEU A 307 -12.98 -9.01 17.10
N TYR A 308 -13.57 -10.07 17.66
CA TYR A 308 -13.23 -10.52 19.01
C TYR A 308 -11.79 -11.04 19.10
N GLY A 309 -11.32 -11.76 18.08
CA GLY A 309 -9.91 -12.16 17.95
C GLY A 309 -8.97 -10.95 17.99
N GLY A 310 -9.29 -9.89 17.24
CA GLY A 310 -8.52 -8.64 17.27
C GLY A 310 -8.44 -7.99 18.66
N ILE A 311 -9.53 -7.98 19.44
CA ILE A 311 -9.54 -7.46 20.82
C ILE A 311 -8.62 -8.29 21.71
N VAL A 312 -8.69 -9.62 21.60
CA VAL A 312 -7.87 -10.54 22.40
C VAL A 312 -6.39 -10.31 22.08
N SER A 313 -6.02 -10.22 20.80
CA SER A 313 -4.62 -10.02 20.41
C SER A 313 -4.07 -8.65 20.80
N LEU A 314 -4.87 -7.58 20.65
CA LEU A 314 -4.50 -6.26 21.16
C LEU A 314 -4.33 -6.24 22.68
N SER A 315 -5.19 -6.95 23.41
CA SER A 315 -5.12 -7.05 24.87
C SER A 315 -3.87 -7.80 25.30
N ILE A 316 -3.56 -8.93 24.67
CA ILE A 316 -2.35 -9.71 24.95
C ILE A 316 -1.10 -8.88 24.67
N ALA A 317 -1.01 -8.27 23.48
CA ALA A 317 0.13 -7.44 23.11
C ALA A 317 0.33 -6.27 24.07
N THR A 318 -0.75 -5.62 24.51
CA THR A 318 -0.70 -4.50 25.47
C THR A 318 -0.17 -4.96 26.82
N ILE A 319 -0.76 -6.03 27.38
CA ILE A 319 -0.41 -6.52 28.72
C ILE A 319 1.01 -7.07 28.73
N ALA A 320 1.37 -7.90 27.75
CA ALA A 320 2.69 -8.52 27.66
C ALA A 320 3.80 -7.49 27.46
N THR A 321 3.59 -6.52 26.56
CA THR A 321 4.58 -5.46 26.29
C THR A 321 4.77 -4.57 27.50
N THR A 322 3.68 -4.18 28.18
CA THR A 322 3.75 -3.35 29.39
C THR A 322 4.47 -4.07 30.54
N ALA A 323 4.14 -5.35 30.76
CA ALA A 323 4.79 -6.17 31.78
C ALA A 323 6.27 -6.37 31.49
N GLY A 324 6.63 -6.76 30.26
CA GLY A 324 8.01 -6.94 29.83
C GLY A 324 8.82 -5.65 29.97
N ILE A 325 8.27 -4.51 29.55
CA ILE A 325 8.94 -3.22 29.67
C ILE A 325 9.15 -2.81 31.12
N THR A 326 8.16 -3.03 31.98
CA THR A 326 8.27 -2.74 33.42
C THR A 326 9.41 -3.54 34.05
N ILE A 327 9.48 -4.85 33.74
CA ILE A 327 10.57 -5.72 34.20
C ILE A 327 11.91 -5.22 33.65
N GLY A 328 11.96 -4.86 32.36
CA GLY A 328 13.17 -4.37 31.71
C GLY A 328 13.68 -3.06 32.31
N ILE A 329 12.80 -2.11 32.61
CA ILE A 329 13.16 -0.84 33.25
C ILE A 329 13.76 -1.07 34.64
N ILE A 330 13.14 -1.94 35.44
CA ILE A 330 13.64 -2.25 36.79
C ILE A 330 15.00 -2.95 36.70
N TYR A 331 15.10 -4.01 35.90
CA TYR A 331 16.30 -4.82 35.77
C TYR A 331 17.48 -4.04 35.17
N GLY A 332 17.24 -3.40 34.02
CA GLY A 332 18.21 -2.55 33.34
C GLY A 332 18.60 -1.34 34.15
N GLY A 333 17.65 -0.76 34.90
CA GLY A 333 17.89 0.39 35.76
C GLY A 333 18.82 0.07 36.93
N ILE A 334 18.61 -1.06 37.60
CA ILE A 334 19.50 -1.55 38.66
C ILE A 334 20.90 -1.81 38.11
N SER A 335 20.99 -2.50 36.95
CA SER A 335 22.25 -2.81 36.27
C SER A 335 23.01 -1.54 35.91
N GLY A 336 22.38 -0.63 35.18
CA GLY A 336 22.99 0.60 34.68
C GLY A 336 23.37 1.58 35.78
N TYR A 337 22.55 1.72 36.82
CA TYR A 337 22.82 2.62 37.94
C TYR A 337 24.01 2.15 38.77
N ASN A 338 24.02 0.89 39.21
CA ASN A 338 25.09 0.34 40.06
C ASN A 338 26.40 0.17 39.28
N GLY A 339 26.34 -0.29 38.03
CA GLY A 339 27.53 -0.57 37.23
C GLY A 339 28.42 -1.69 37.82
N GLY A 340 29.63 -1.82 37.27
CA GLY A 340 30.67 -2.71 37.82
C GLY A 340 30.26 -4.20 37.86
N LYS A 341 30.48 -4.85 39.00
CA LYS A 341 30.22 -6.29 39.16
C LYS A 341 28.74 -6.64 39.08
N THR A 342 27.85 -5.79 39.62
CA THR A 342 26.40 -6.01 39.54
C THR A 342 25.92 -5.99 38.10
N ASP A 343 26.40 -5.03 37.32
CA ASP A 343 26.08 -4.91 35.90
C ASP A 343 26.60 -6.11 35.10
N ALA A 344 27.83 -6.54 35.37
CA ALA A 344 28.43 -7.70 34.70
C ALA A 344 27.62 -8.99 34.95
N VAL A 345 27.19 -9.25 36.19
CA VAL A 345 26.40 -10.45 36.53
C VAL A 345 24.99 -10.41 35.91
N LEU A 346 24.30 -9.27 36.03
CA LEU A 346 22.95 -9.12 35.50
C LEU A 346 22.93 -9.20 33.97
N MET A 347 23.87 -8.54 33.30
CA MET A 347 23.93 -8.59 31.84
C MET A 347 24.39 -9.96 31.34
N ARG A 348 25.24 -10.68 32.08
CA ARG A 348 25.59 -12.06 31.74
C ARG A 348 24.37 -12.98 31.73
N PHE A 349 23.46 -12.80 32.68
CA PHE A 349 22.20 -13.56 32.70
C PHE A 349 21.31 -13.23 31.48
N VAL A 350 21.18 -11.95 31.13
CA VAL A 350 20.44 -11.52 29.94
C VAL A 350 21.05 -12.08 28.66
N GLU A 351 22.38 -12.05 28.52
CA GLU A 351 23.09 -12.62 27.37
C GLU A 351 22.83 -14.12 27.18
N ILE A 352 22.82 -14.89 28.28
CA ILE A 352 22.52 -16.33 28.25
C ILE A 352 21.08 -16.58 27.77
N LEU A 353 20.11 -15.83 28.29
CA LEU A 353 18.71 -15.98 27.88
C LEU A 353 18.49 -15.54 26.43
N TYR A 354 19.17 -14.49 25.98
CA TYR A 354 19.06 -13.97 24.63
C TYR A 354 19.67 -14.90 23.57
N ALA A 355 20.56 -15.81 23.97
CA ALA A 355 21.12 -16.83 23.08
C ALA A 355 20.09 -17.91 22.69
N ILE A 356 18.97 -18.02 23.42
CA ILE A 356 17.90 -18.97 23.14
C ILE A 356 16.90 -18.29 22.18
N PRO A 357 16.64 -18.87 20.99
CA PRO A 357 15.63 -18.35 20.09
C PRO A 357 14.26 -18.28 20.77
N ALA A 358 13.65 -17.08 20.77
CA ALA A 358 12.37 -16.83 21.43
C ALA A 358 11.23 -17.73 20.89
N THR A 359 11.30 -18.12 19.61
CA THR A 359 10.34 -19.03 18.97
C THR A 359 10.30 -20.41 19.62
N ILE A 360 11.46 -20.95 20.03
CA ILE A 360 11.54 -22.26 20.71
C ILE A 360 10.84 -22.18 22.07
N ILE A 361 11.08 -21.11 22.82
CA ILE A 361 10.46 -20.88 24.13
C ILE A 361 8.94 -20.83 23.99
N ILE A 362 8.44 -20.05 23.01
CA ILE A 362 7.00 -19.92 22.71
C ILE A 362 6.39 -21.29 22.36
N LEU A 363 7.00 -22.05 21.46
CA LEU A 363 6.51 -23.36 21.01
C LEU A 363 6.47 -24.39 22.15
N CYS A 364 7.53 -24.50 22.95
CA CYS A 364 7.56 -25.44 24.09
C CYS A 364 6.44 -25.16 25.09
N PHE A 365 6.10 -23.89 25.32
CA PHE A 365 5.06 -23.53 26.27
C PHE A 365 3.65 -23.73 25.69
N GLN A 366 3.45 -23.48 24.40
CA GLN A 366 2.22 -23.83 23.69
C GLN A 366 1.91 -25.33 23.81
N MET A 367 2.93 -26.19 23.80
CA MET A 367 2.77 -27.64 23.99
C MET A 367 2.39 -28.03 25.44
N MET A 368 2.80 -27.25 26.43
CA MET A 368 2.59 -27.57 27.86
C MET A 368 1.30 -26.97 28.45
N ALA A 369 0.77 -25.90 27.86
CA ALA A 369 -0.40 -25.19 28.36
C ALA A 369 -1.45 -25.04 27.25
N PRO A 370 -2.32 -26.05 27.02
CA PRO A 370 -3.38 -25.94 26.04
C PRO A 370 -4.37 -24.85 26.49
N ASN A 371 -4.41 -23.75 25.74
CA ASN A 371 -5.49 -22.75 25.71
C ASN A 371 -5.67 -21.85 26.95
N LYS A 372 -4.61 -21.15 27.40
CA LYS A 372 -4.81 -19.94 28.22
C LYS A 372 -4.03 -18.75 27.65
N VAL A 373 -4.79 -17.70 27.30
CA VAL A 373 -4.31 -16.32 27.02
C VAL A 373 -3.20 -15.88 27.99
N ILE A 374 -3.33 -16.25 29.25
CA ILE A 374 -2.36 -15.97 30.32
C ILE A 374 -0.96 -16.54 30.01
N GLY A 375 -0.88 -17.73 29.39
CA GLY A 375 0.39 -18.36 29.03
C GLY A 375 1.16 -17.58 27.97
N LEU A 376 0.46 -17.09 26.95
CA LEU A 376 1.03 -16.23 25.91
C LEU A 376 1.52 -14.90 26.49
N VAL A 377 0.72 -14.28 27.37
CA VAL A 377 1.12 -13.05 28.05
C VAL A 377 2.42 -13.25 28.86
N ILE A 378 2.51 -14.34 29.63
CA ILE A 378 3.70 -14.64 30.44
C ILE A 378 4.93 -14.82 29.55
N ILE A 379 4.82 -15.59 28.47
CA ILE A 379 5.99 -15.91 27.65
C ILE A 379 6.50 -14.73 26.84
N MET A 380 5.57 -13.92 26.33
CA MET A 380 5.90 -12.69 25.60
C MET A 380 6.48 -11.65 26.56
N SER A 381 6.02 -11.60 27.81
CA SER A 381 6.64 -10.77 28.85
C SER A 381 8.06 -11.22 29.18
N LEU A 382 8.30 -12.54 29.25
CA LEU A 382 9.61 -13.16 29.54
C LEU A 382 10.63 -13.02 28.41
N THR A 383 10.19 -12.72 27.19
CA THR A 383 11.08 -12.55 26.03
C THR A 383 11.33 -11.07 25.72
N SER A 384 10.34 -10.20 25.90
CA SER A 384 10.44 -8.77 25.58
C SER A 384 11.27 -7.93 26.56
N TRP A 385 11.30 -8.29 27.85
CA TRP A 385 11.97 -7.50 28.88
C TRP A 385 13.49 -7.36 28.68
N MET A 386 14.12 -8.34 28.05
CA MET A 386 15.58 -8.38 27.83
C MET A 386 16.07 -7.23 26.95
N THR A 387 15.31 -6.89 25.91
CA THR A 387 15.65 -5.77 25.01
C THR A 387 15.52 -4.44 25.75
N MET A 388 14.43 -4.24 26.49
CA MET A 388 14.23 -3.04 27.30
C MET A 388 15.31 -2.90 28.39
N ALA A 389 15.70 -4.00 29.05
CA ALA A 389 16.75 -4.00 30.06
C ALA A 389 18.09 -3.49 29.52
N ARG A 390 18.48 -3.90 28.30
CA ARG A 390 19.73 -3.46 27.66
C ARG A 390 19.67 -1.97 27.30
N VAL A 391 18.55 -1.49 26.76
CA VAL A 391 18.36 -0.08 26.40
C VAL A 391 18.41 0.80 27.65
N ILE A 392 17.66 0.46 28.70
CA ILE A 392 17.61 1.24 29.94
C ILE A 392 18.95 1.22 30.67
N ARG A 393 19.66 0.08 30.67
CA ARG A 393 21.02 0.01 31.21
C ARG A 393 21.93 1.04 30.54
N GLY A 394 21.93 1.11 29.21
CA GLY A 394 22.70 2.10 28.46
C GLY A 394 22.35 3.53 28.86
N ARG A 395 21.06 3.87 28.87
CA ARG A 395 20.58 5.21 29.23
C ARG A 395 20.89 5.57 30.69
N PHE A 396 20.79 4.64 31.62
CA PHE A 396 21.08 4.90 33.03
C PHE A 396 22.58 5.04 33.29
N MET A 397 23.44 4.32 32.55
CA MET A 397 24.90 4.52 32.60
C MET A 397 25.31 5.90 32.09
N GLU A 398 24.64 6.40 31.04
CA GLU A 398 24.85 7.75 30.51
C GLU A 398 24.31 8.82 31.46
N LEU A 399 23.04 8.71 31.86
CA LEU A 399 22.36 9.71 32.67
C LEU A 399 22.94 9.84 34.08
N LYS A 400 23.48 8.75 34.67
CA LYS A 400 24.09 8.82 36.01
C LYS A 400 25.37 9.67 36.06
N GLN A 401 25.99 9.96 34.91
CA GLN A 401 27.17 10.82 34.81
C GLN A 401 26.80 12.31 34.71
N LYS A 402 25.51 12.66 34.58
CA LYS A 402 25.05 14.05 34.47
C LYS A 402 25.00 14.76 35.81
N GLU A 403 25.21 16.08 35.79
CA GLU A 403 25.32 16.94 36.98
C GLU A 403 24.09 16.88 37.91
N PHE A 404 22.87 16.78 37.36
CA PHE A 404 21.65 16.72 38.16
C PHE A 404 21.59 15.47 39.06
N VAL A 405 22.23 14.37 38.67
CA VAL A 405 22.30 13.15 39.49
C VAL A 405 23.30 13.32 40.63
N ALA A 406 24.43 13.99 40.36
CA ALA A 406 25.41 14.33 41.38
C ALA A 406 24.79 15.26 42.44
N LEU A 407 24.03 16.27 42.01
CA LEU A 407 23.28 17.17 42.91
C LEU A 407 22.23 16.42 43.74
N ALA A 408 21.44 15.53 43.13
CA ALA A 408 20.43 14.75 43.85
C ALA A 408 21.05 13.85 44.94
N ARG A 409 22.23 13.28 44.67
CA ARG A 409 23.01 12.52 45.67
C ARG A 409 23.57 13.42 46.76
N GLY A 410 24.07 14.60 46.42
CA GLY A 410 24.54 15.59 47.40
C GLY A 410 23.43 16.06 48.36
N MET A 411 22.17 16.03 47.92
CA MET A 411 20.99 16.33 48.73
C MET A 411 20.44 15.11 49.50
N ASN A 412 21.16 13.97 49.53
CA ASN A 412 20.71 12.72 50.16
C ASN A 412 19.33 12.22 49.65
N THR A 413 19.03 12.44 48.36
CA THR A 413 17.79 11.91 47.77
C THR A 413 17.86 10.38 47.72
N PRO A 414 16.81 9.66 48.17
CA PRO A 414 16.83 8.21 48.17
C PRO A 414 16.96 7.63 46.75
N THR A 415 17.77 6.57 46.60
CA THR A 415 18.13 5.98 45.29
C THR A 415 16.92 5.61 44.43
N TRP A 416 15.85 5.06 45.01
CA TRP A 416 14.64 4.72 44.25
C TRP A 416 13.99 5.95 43.61
N LYS A 417 14.00 7.10 44.29
CA LYS A 417 13.48 8.36 43.77
C LYS A 417 14.36 8.89 42.63
N ILE A 418 15.68 8.71 42.71
CA ILE A 418 16.63 9.01 41.62
C ILE A 418 16.33 8.13 40.40
N LEU A 419 16.13 6.82 40.60
CA LEU A 419 15.84 5.86 39.53
C LEU A 419 14.51 6.17 38.81
N PHE A 420 13.41 6.34 39.55
CA PHE A 420 12.08 6.51 38.95
C PHE A 420 11.78 7.95 38.50
N ASN A 421 12.06 8.96 39.33
CA ASN A 421 11.63 10.34 39.03
C ASN A 421 12.62 11.11 38.17
N HIS A 422 13.89 10.71 38.16
CA HIS A 422 14.93 11.38 37.36
C HIS A 422 15.35 10.51 36.19
N LEU A 423 15.89 9.32 36.40
CA LEU A 423 16.51 8.53 35.33
C LEU A 423 15.47 7.91 34.37
N ALA A 424 14.44 7.25 34.89
CA ALA A 424 13.38 6.66 34.07
C ALA A 424 12.59 7.73 33.32
N ARG A 425 12.26 8.85 33.98
CA ARG A 425 11.56 9.98 33.35
C ARG A 425 12.35 10.63 32.21
N ASN A 426 13.67 10.71 32.33
CA ASN A 426 14.55 11.19 31.25
C ASN A 426 14.83 10.13 30.17
N SER A 427 14.34 8.91 30.36
CA SER A 427 14.45 7.81 29.38
C SER A 427 13.13 7.52 28.65
N VAL A 428 12.08 8.33 28.87
CA VAL A 428 10.73 8.11 28.31
C VAL A 428 10.73 8.02 26.79
N SER A 429 11.52 8.84 26.09
CA SER A 429 11.64 8.78 24.62
C SER A 429 12.13 7.42 24.14
N SER A 430 13.20 6.89 24.75
CA SER A 430 13.72 5.56 24.46
C SER A 430 12.73 4.45 24.84
N ILE A 431 11.99 4.63 25.95
CA ILE A 431 10.98 3.66 26.39
C ILE A 431 9.84 3.57 25.38
N ILE A 432 9.33 4.70 24.89
CA ILE A 432 8.22 4.76 23.91
C ILE A 432 8.62 4.08 22.61
N ILE A 433 9.82 4.36 22.08
CA ILE A 433 10.29 3.76 20.83
C ILE A 433 10.33 2.23 20.95
N VAL A 434 10.93 1.71 22.02
CA VAL A 434 11.01 0.26 22.23
C VAL A 434 9.62 -0.35 22.50
N PHE A 435 8.73 0.37 23.19
CA PHE A 435 7.34 -0.04 23.38
C PHE A 435 6.64 -0.26 22.04
N THR A 436 6.71 0.68 21.12
CA THR A 436 6.04 0.58 19.82
C THR A 436 6.51 -0.63 19.01
N PHE A 437 7.83 -0.84 18.89
CA PHE A 437 8.37 -1.99 18.15
C PHE A 437 8.04 -3.32 18.83
N THR A 438 8.12 -3.37 20.17
CA THR A 438 7.80 -4.59 20.93
C THR A 438 6.32 -4.92 20.83
N PHE A 439 5.45 -3.92 20.89
CA PHE A 439 4.00 -4.06 20.76
C PHE A 439 3.62 -4.61 19.38
N SER A 440 4.20 -4.06 18.31
CA SER A 440 3.97 -4.56 16.94
C SER A 440 4.47 -6.00 16.78
N SER A 441 5.67 -6.31 17.28
CA SER A 441 6.20 -7.67 17.23
C SER A 441 5.38 -8.65 18.07
N ALA A 442 4.80 -8.21 19.18
CA ALA A 442 3.94 -9.04 20.01
C ALA A 442 2.69 -9.50 19.24
N ILE A 443 2.01 -8.60 18.53
CA ILE A 443 0.84 -8.94 17.70
C ILE A 443 1.22 -9.97 16.62
N MET A 444 2.34 -9.76 15.94
CA MET A 444 2.76 -10.64 14.83
C MET A 444 3.20 -12.04 15.29
N ASN A 445 3.69 -12.19 16.52
CA ASN A 445 4.10 -13.48 17.07
C ASN A 445 2.95 -14.29 17.69
N GLU A 446 1.80 -13.67 17.93
CA GLU A 446 0.60 -14.33 18.46
C GLU A 446 -0.28 -14.93 17.35
N ALA A 447 -0.27 -14.30 16.16
CA ALA A 447 -0.94 -14.77 14.95
C ALA A 447 -0.28 -16.06 14.43
#